data_AF-A0A392SZQ8-F1
#
_entry.id   AF-A0A392SZQ8-F1
#
_cell.length_a   1.000
_cell.length_b   1.000
_cell.length_c   1.000
_cell.angle_alpha   90.00
_cell.angle_beta   90.00
_cell.angle_gamma   90.00
#
_symmetry.space_group_name_H-M   'P 1'
#
loop_
_entity.id
_entity.type
_entity.pdbx_description
1 polymer ?
#
loop_
_entity_poly.entity_id
_entity_poly.type
_entity_poly.pdbx_seq_one_letter_code
_entity_poly.pdbx_strand_id
1 'polypeptide(L)' 'MAEDNPPPPPPHRRTLGDYGQRNNGEIANLRFQPANAVAFDIKNSMLNALKENQYSGAESQCPNLHLAHFY' A
#
# COMPACT_ATOMS: atom_id res chain seq x y z
N MET A 1 -17.61 -26.66 -39.06
CA MET A 1 -17.82 -25.29 -38.55
C MET A 1 -16.95 -25.17 -37.30
N ALA A 2 -15.75 -24.58 -37.41
CA ALA A 2 -14.92 -24.31 -36.24
C ALA A 2 -15.26 -22.88 -35.78
N GLU A 3 -15.79 -22.73 -34.58
CA GLU A 3 -16.01 -21.43 -33.96
C GLU A 3 -14.65 -20.79 -33.68
N ASP A 4 -14.36 -19.71 -34.40
CA ASP A 4 -13.17 -18.89 -34.26
C ASP A 4 -13.39 -17.98 -33.04
N ASN A 5 -13.07 -18.49 -31.85
CA ASN A 5 -13.29 -17.77 -30.60
C ASN A 5 -12.19 -16.69 -30.46
N PRO A 6 -12.54 -15.39 -30.35
CA PRO A 6 -11.55 -14.34 -30.30
C PRO A 6 -10.63 -14.48 -29.07
N PRO A 7 -9.36 -14.07 -29.18
CA PRO A 7 -8.42 -14.17 -28.06
C PRO A 7 -8.91 -13.33 -26.87
N PRO A 8 -8.72 -13.80 -25.63
CA PRO A 8 -9.16 -13.08 -24.45
C PRO A 8 -8.48 -11.70 -24.36
N PRO A 9 -9.18 -10.68 -23.84
CA PRO A 9 -8.61 -9.35 -23.69
C PRO A 9 -7.39 -9.37 -22.76
N PRO A 10 -6.42 -8.47 -22.98
CA PRO A 10 -5.21 -8.40 -22.17
C PRO A 10 -5.57 -8.16 -20.69
N PRO A 11 -4.81 -8.75 -19.75
CA PRO A 11 -5.05 -8.54 -18.32
C PRO A 11 -5.00 -7.05 -17.97
N HIS A 12 -5.92 -6.60 -17.12
CA HIS A 12 -5.91 -5.24 -16.61
C HIS A 12 -4.57 -4.96 -15.91
N ARG A 13 -3.87 -3.92 -16.37
CA ARG A 13 -2.62 -3.45 -15.78
C ARG A 13 -2.93 -2.81 -14.43
N ARG A 14 -2.42 -3.39 -13.34
CA ARG A 14 -2.51 -2.75 -12.02
C ARG A 14 -1.54 -1.58 -11.94
N THR A 15 -2.02 -0.47 -11.45
CA THR A 15 -1.32 0.76 -11.12
C THR A 15 -1.03 0.80 -9.62
N LEU A 16 -0.19 1.74 -9.16
CA LEU A 16 0.05 1.94 -7.72
C LEU A 16 -1.23 2.29 -6.96
N GLY A 17 -2.20 2.94 -7.63
CA GLY A 17 -3.52 3.26 -7.06
C GLY A 17 -4.42 2.03 -6.85
N ASP A 18 -4.08 0.89 -7.47
CA ASP A 18 -4.82 -0.37 -7.30
C ASP A 18 -4.29 -1.19 -6.11
N TYR A 19 -3.32 -0.66 -5.36
CA TYR A 19 -2.80 -1.31 -4.16
C TYR A 19 -3.90 -1.43 -3.08
N GLY A 20 -4.14 -2.64 -2.60
CA GLY A 20 -5.23 -2.94 -1.65
C GLY A 20 -6.58 -3.22 -2.31
N GLN A 21 -6.70 -3.20 -3.63
CA GLN A 21 -7.91 -3.66 -4.32
C GLN A 21 -7.85 -5.16 -4.64
N ARG A 22 -8.96 -5.87 -4.44
CA ARG A 22 -9.14 -7.25 -4.92
C ARG A 22 -9.37 -7.26 -6.44
N ASN A 23 -9.29 -8.45 -7.04
CA ASN A 23 -9.49 -8.67 -8.48
C ASN A 23 -10.82 -8.14 -9.05
N ASN A 24 -11.78 -7.78 -8.18
CA ASN A 24 -13.13 -7.31 -8.55
C ASN A 24 -13.38 -5.83 -8.21
N GLY A 25 -12.33 -5.04 -7.91
CA GLY A 25 -12.48 -3.60 -7.61
C GLY A 25 -13.03 -3.30 -6.21
N GLU A 26 -13.33 -4.32 -5.40
CA GLU A 26 -13.64 -4.14 -3.99
C GLU A 26 -12.37 -3.84 -3.19
N ILE A 27 -12.45 -2.87 -2.27
CA ILE A 27 -11.40 -2.60 -1.30
C ILE A 27 -11.25 -3.84 -0.43
N ALA A 28 -10.07 -4.46 -0.50
CA ALA A 28 -9.72 -5.58 0.34
C ALA A 28 -9.52 -5.08 1.78
N ASN A 29 -10.58 -5.02 2.57
CA ASN A 29 -10.47 -5.02 4.04
C ASN A 29 -10.03 -6.41 4.54
N LEU A 30 -9.10 -7.05 3.84
CA LEU A 30 -8.34 -8.17 4.36
C LEU A 30 -7.52 -7.57 5.49
N ARG A 31 -8.04 -7.72 6.72
CA ARG A 31 -7.31 -7.45 7.96
C ARG A 31 -5.91 -8.02 7.75
N PHE A 32 -4.95 -7.14 7.56
CA PHE A 32 -3.59 -7.54 7.24
C PHE A 32 -3.05 -8.28 8.47
N GLN A 33 -3.08 -9.62 8.40
CA GLN A 33 -2.41 -10.48 9.35
C GLN A 33 -1.09 -10.89 8.71
N PRO A 34 0.03 -10.28 9.10
CA PRO A 34 1.33 -10.71 8.62
C PRO A 34 1.52 -12.18 9.04
N ALA A 35 1.89 -13.04 8.09
CA ALA A 35 2.12 -14.46 8.34
C ALA A 35 3.19 -14.71 9.41
N ASN A 36 4.10 -13.75 9.60
CA ASN A 36 5.04 -13.69 10.70
C ASN A 36 4.84 -12.37 11.45
N ALA A 37 4.25 -12.44 12.64
CA ALA A 37 4.21 -11.29 13.54
C ALA A 37 5.62 -11.01 14.05
N VAL A 38 6.32 -10.08 13.41
CA VAL A 38 7.61 -9.60 13.89
C VAL A 38 7.34 -8.49 14.89
N ALA A 39 7.51 -8.79 16.17
CA ALA A 39 7.55 -7.77 17.22
C ALA A 39 8.93 -7.13 17.22
N PHE A 40 8.98 -5.82 17.02
CA PHE A 40 10.18 -5.03 17.17
C PHE A 40 10.03 -4.14 18.40
N ASP A 41 11.08 -4.03 19.20
CA ASP A 41 11.09 -3.11 20.34
C ASP A 41 11.30 -1.69 19.82
N ILE A 42 10.26 -0.86 19.90
CA ILE A 42 10.31 0.54 19.49
C ILE A 42 10.76 1.34 20.70
N LYS A 43 12.00 1.85 20.66
CA LYS A 43 12.47 2.82 21.66
C LYS A 43 11.54 4.03 21.68
N ASN A 44 11.21 4.53 22.87
CA ASN A 44 10.35 5.70 23.05
C ASN A 44 10.82 6.94 22.26
N SER A 45 12.14 7.10 22.06
CA SER A 45 12.69 8.18 21.24
C SER A 45 12.24 8.08 19.77
N MET A 46 12.24 6.87 19.21
CA MET A 46 11.77 6.63 17.85
C MET A 46 10.25 6.81 17.76
N LEU A 47 9.50 6.34 18.76
CA LEU A 47 8.04 6.54 18.82
C LEU A 47 7.65 8.02 18.87
N ASN A 48 8.38 8.84 19.63
CA ASN A 48 8.16 10.28 19.70
C ASN A 48 8.51 10.97 18.38
N ALA A 49 9.64 10.62 17.76
CA ALA A 49 10.02 11.15 16.45
C ALA A 49 8.99 10.81 15.36
N LEU A 50 8.41 9.60 15.40
CA LEU A 50 7.30 9.19 14.52
C LEU A 50 6.03 10.00 14.75
N LYS A 51 5.70 10.31 16.01
CA LYS A 51 4.55 11.16 16.35
C LYS A 51 4.72 12.60 15.88
N GLU A 52 5.92 13.16 16.01
CA GLU A 52 6.22 14.53 15.59
C GLU A 52 6.26 14.70 14.08
N ASN A 53 6.70 13.66 13.35
CA ASN A 53 6.89 13.70 11.90
C ASN A 53 5.89 12.81 11.15
N GLN A 54 4.62 12.78 11.60
CA GLN A 54 3.59 12.02 10.90
C GLN A 54 3.32 12.60 9.51
N TYR A 55 3.25 11.71 8.53
CA TYR A 55 2.75 12.07 7.21
C TYR A 55 1.25 12.35 7.32
N SER A 56 0.84 13.57 6.94
CA SER A 56 -0.57 13.99 7.07
C SER A 56 -1.49 13.36 6.02
N GLY A 57 -0.92 12.82 4.93
CA GLY A 57 -1.67 12.32 3.78
C GLY A 57 -2.27 13.43 2.91
N ALA A 58 -1.97 14.70 3.18
CA ALA A 58 -2.43 15.81 2.37
C ALA A 58 -1.80 15.77 0.97
N GLU A 59 -2.60 16.00 -0.08
CA GLU A 59 -2.14 16.00 -1.48
C GLU A 59 -1.08 17.07 -1.77
N SER A 60 -1.08 18.16 -0.99
CA SER A 60 -0.09 19.23 -1.07
C SER A 60 1.25 18.88 -0.40
N GLN A 61 1.32 17.78 0.37
CA GLN A 61 2.52 17.38 1.09
C GLN A 61 3.31 16.33 0.31
N CYS A 62 4.58 16.63 0.01
CA CYS A 62 5.50 15.67 -0.58
C CYS A 62 5.57 14.38 0.29
N PRO A 63 5.28 13.19 -0.28
CA PRO A 63 5.22 11.95 0.50
C PRO A 63 6.51 11.60 1.24
N ASN A 64 7.66 12.01 0.72
CA ASN A 64 8.97 11.63 1.27
C ASN A 64 9.57 12.65 2.24
N LEU A 65 8.99 13.85 2.39
CA LEU A 65 9.59 14.91 3.22
C LEU A 65 9.71 14.50 4.70
N HIS A 66 8.68 13.84 5.23
CA HIS A 66 8.64 13.39 6.62
C HIS A 66 9.72 12.32 6.94
N LEU A 67 10.22 11.61 5.92
CA LEU A 67 11.25 10.58 6.09
C LEU A 67 12.64 11.18 6.32
N ALA A 68 12.86 12.45 5.96
CA ALA A 68 14.15 13.12 6.12
C ALA A 68 14.55 13.34 7.60
N HIS A 69 13.68 13.01 8.55
CA HIS A 69 13.90 13.21 9.97
C HIS A 69 14.48 11.97 10.70
N PHE A 70 14.66 10.84 10.01
CA PHE A 70 15.03 9.55 10.62
C PHE A 70 16.44 9.04 10.26
N TYR A 71 17.39 9.94 10.02
CA TYR A 71 18.79 9.59 9.75
C TYR A 71 19.59 9.21 11.00
#